data_AF-A0A538U3I1-F1
#
_entry.id   AF-A0A538U3I1-F1
#
_cell.length_a   1.000
_cell.length_b   1.000
_cell.length_c   1.000
_cell.angle_alpha   90.00
_cell.angle_beta   90.00
_cell.angle_gamma   90.00
#
_symmetry.space_group_name_H-M   'P 1'
#
loop_
_entity.id
_entity.type
_entity.pdbx_description
1 polymer ?
#
loop_
_entity_poly.entity_id
_entity_poly.type
_entity_poly.pdbx_seq_one_letter_code
_entity_poly.pdbx_strand_id
1 'polypeptide(L)'
;MLMRVLQWVMTAAFVFSAAVQYNDPDPLPWIGIYGAAAAGAAWAALRPAHYPWWYPALVFAIALAWCARILPRVMGKVRIAELFEAWEMKNARVEEAREAGGLLIVSVWMAVTAAIALARARAGG
;
A
#
# COMPACT_ATOMS: atom_id res chain seq x y z
N MET A 1 17.57 -13.32 -3.09
CA MET A 1 17.36 -12.51 -4.32
C MET A 1 15.89 -12.22 -4.59
N LEU A 2 14.99 -13.21 -4.56
CA LEU A 2 13.55 -13.04 -4.81
C LEU A 2 12.90 -11.89 -4.03
N MET A 3 13.06 -11.84 -2.70
CA MET A 3 12.48 -10.77 -1.87
C MET A 3 12.90 -9.36 -2.33
N ARG A 4 14.15 -9.19 -2.79
CA ARG A 4 14.63 -7.89 -3.28
C ARG A 4 13.96 -7.51 -4.60
N VAL A 5 13.71 -8.48 -5.48
CA VAL A 5 12.96 -8.27 -6.72
C VAL A 5 11.52 -7.87 -6.41
N LEU A 6 10.86 -8.59 -5.49
CA LEU A 6 9.49 -8.26 -5.09
C LEU A 6 9.40 -6.87 -4.47
N GLN A 7 10.38 -6.45 -3.66
CA GLN A 7 10.42 -5.08 -3.14
C GLN A 7 10.50 -4.05 -4.27
N TRP A 8 11.31 -4.25 -5.30
CA TRP A 8 11.35 -3.33 -6.45
C TRP A 8 10.06 -3.32 -7.27
N VAL A 9 9.43 -4.48 -7.47
CA VAL A 9 8.12 -4.58 -8.13
C VAL A 9 7.09 -3.75 -7.35
N MET A 10 7.08 -3.89 -6.03
CA MET A 10 6.13 -3.17 -5.17
C MET A 10 6.45 -1.69 -5.07
N THR A 11 7.72 -1.29 -5.08
CA THR A 11 8.12 0.12 -5.24
C THR A 11 7.53 0.70 -6.52
N ALA A 12 7.72 0.02 -7.66
CA ALA A 12 7.20 0.49 -8.94
C ALA A 12 5.66 0.57 -8.93
N ALA A 13 4.99 -0.44 -8.36
CA ALA A 13 3.54 -0.45 -8.21
C ALA A 13 3.04 0.74 -7.36
N PHE A 14 3.65 1.01 -6.21
CA PHE A 14 3.25 2.13 -5.36
C PHE A 14 3.57 3.51 -5.94
N VAL A 15 4.70 3.64 -6.66
CA VAL A 15 5.00 4.88 -7.40
C VAL A 15 3.97 5.11 -8.49
N PHE A 16 3.61 4.06 -9.24
CA PHE A 16 2.55 4.13 -10.24
C PHE A 16 1.20 4.49 -9.60
N SER A 17 0.82 3.84 -8.49
CA SER A 17 -0.39 4.17 -7.75
C SER A 17 -0.41 5.65 -7.35
N ALA A 18 0.67 6.17 -6.74
CA ALA A 18 0.78 7.58 -6.38
C ALA A 18 0.64 8.52 -7.59
N ALA A 19 1.22 8.15 -8.74
CA ALA A 19 1.11 8.94 -9.97
C ALA A 19 -0.33 8.99 -10.52
N VAL A 20 -1.09 7.89 -10.40
CA VAL A 20 -2.49 7.87 -10.85
C VAL A 20 -3.37 8.77 -9.97
N GLN A 21 -3.02 8.96 -8.69
CA GLN A 21 -3.81 9.78 -7.75
C GLN A 21 -3.85 11.27 -8.11
N TYR A 22 -2.98 11.79 -8.97
CA TYR A 22 -3.10 13.18 -9.43
C TYR A 22 -4.40 13.47 -10.17
N ASN A 23 -5.13 12.43 -10.60
CA ASN A 23 -6.44 12.58 -11.22
C ASN A 23 -7.58 12.66 -10.18
N ASP A 24 -7.34 12.28 -8.92
CA ASP A 24 -8.40 12.21 -7.89
C ASP A 24 -8.69 13.60 -7.29
N PRO A 25 -9.92 13.85 -6.80
CA PRO A 25 -10.32 15.15 -6.27
C PRO A 25 -9.55 15.57 -4.99
N ASP A 26 -9.07 14.61 -4.20
CA ASP A 26 -8.31 14.81 -2.96
C ASP A 26 -6.98 14.01 -2.94
N PRO A 27 -6.00 14.37 -3.78
CA PRO A 27 -4.87 13.50 -4.11
C PRO A 27 -3.83 13.33 -2.98
N LEU A 28 -3.73 14.30 -2.06
CA LEU A 28 -2.60 14.39 -1.12
C LEU A 28 -2.51 13.22 -0.12
N PRO A 29 -3.59 12.81 0.57
CA PRO A 29 -3.53 11.68 1.50
C PRO A 29 -3.10 10.39 0.80
N TRP A 30 -3.58 10.19 -0.43
CA TRP A 30 -3.28 9.01 -1.22
C TRP A 30 -1.83 8.97 -1.72
N ILE A 31 -1.35 10.08 -2.28
CA ILE A 31 0.07 10.23 -2.64
C ILE A 31 0.95 10.02 -1.41
N GLY A 32 0.53 10.52 -0.24
CA GLY A 32 1.25 10.32 1.01
C GLY A 32 1.39 8.85 1.41
N ILE A 33 0.30 8.09 1.43
CA ILE A 33 0.35 6.68 1.86
C ILE A 33 1.07 5.78 0.84
N TYR A 34 0.85 5.99 -0.46
CA TYR A 34 1.57 5.26 -1.50
C TYR A 34 3.05 5.64 -1.55
N GLY A 35 3.37 6.93 -1.36
CA GLY A 35 4.75 7.41 -1.28
C GLY A 35 5.50 6.82 -0.10
N ALA A 36 4.88 6.74 1.07
CA ALA A 36 5.45 6.08 2.24
C ALA A 36 5.68 4.58 1.99
N ALA A 37 4.72 3.88 1.37
CA ALA A 37 4.87 2.48 1.02
C ALA A 37 5.99 2.25 -0.01
N ALA A 38 6.10 3.11 -1.03
CA ALA A 38 7.15 3.09 -2.04
C ALA A 38 8.55 3.32 -1.43
N ALA A 39 8.68 4.32 -0.56
CA ALA A 39 9.93 4.61 0.15
C ALA A 39 10.35 3.44 1.05
N GLY A 40 9.40 2.83 1.77
CA GLY A 40 9.63 1.65 2.58
C GLY A 40 10.12 0.45 1.76
N ALA A 41 9.43 0.14 0.67
CA ALA A 41 9.80 -0.96 -0.22
C ALA A 41 11.19 -0.73 -0.85
N ALA A 42 11.48 0.48 -1.32
CA ALA A 42 12.78 0.84 -1.88
C ALA A 42 13.91 0.74 -0.83
N TRP A 43 13.70 1.26 0.38
CA TRP A 43 14.69 1.17 1.45
C TRP A 43 14.94 -0.29 1.85
N ALA A 44 13.89 -1.10 1.96
CA ALA A 44 14.00 -2.54 2.21
C ALA A 44 14.76 -3.28 1.09
N ALA A 45 14.66 -2.83 -0.17
CA ALA A 45 15.42 -3.38 -1.29
C ALA A 45 16.90 -2.99 -1.27
N LEU A 46 17.19 -1.72 -0.94
CA LEU A 46 18.53 -1.13 -0.98
C LEU A 46 19.39 -1.54 0.22
N ARG A 47 18.83 -1.50 1.44
CA ARG A 47 19.56 -1.69 2.70
C ARG A 47 18.84 -2.65 3.65
N PRO A 48 18.56 -3.91 3.24
CA PRO A 48 17.75 -4.85 4.02
C PRO A 48 18.28 -5.17 5.42
N ALA A 49 19.60 -5.02 5.65
CA ALA A 49 20.23 -5.27 6.94
C ALA A 49 20.05 -4.12 7.96
N HIS A 50 19.86 -2.89 7.49
CA HIS A 50 19.70 -1.69 8.32
C HIS A 50 18.26 -1.15 8.28
N TYR A 51 17.33 -1.93 7.73
CA TYR A 51 15.96 -1.50 7.56
C TYR A 51 15.18 -1.72 8.86
N PRO A 52 14.72 -0.64 9.55
CA PRO A 52 14.08 -0.77 10.83
C PRO A 52 12.67 -1.36 10.69
N TRP A 53 12.34 -2.37 11.50
CA TRP A 53 11.03 -3.03 11.45
C TRP A 53 9.85 -2.13 11.81
N TRP A 54 10.08 -1.07 12.59
CA TRP A 54 9.03 -0.15 13.03
C TRP A 54 8.47 0.71 11.89
N TYR A 55 9.28 1.01 10.87
CA TYR A 55 8.86 1.83 9.73
C TYR A 55 7.72 1.18 8.94
N PRO A 56 7.89 -0.04 8.38
CA PRO A 56 6.79 -0.70 7.68
C PRO A 56 5.63 -1.05 8.63
N ALA A 57 5.90 -1.31 9.92
CA ALA A 57 4.83 -1.55 10.89
C ALA A 57 3.94 -0.30 11.09
N LEU A 58 4.52 0.90 11.10
CA LEU A 58 3.78 2.15 11.18
C LEU A 58 2.93 2.38 9.92
N VAL A 59 3.51 2.22 8.73
CA VAL A 59 2.78 2.38 7.46
C VAL A 59 1.64 1.37 7.36
N PHE A 60 1.88 0.11 7.76
CA PHE A 60 0.86 -0.92 7.89
C PHE A 60 -0.28 -0.49 8.81
N ALA A 61 0.02 -0.02 10.02
CA ALA A 61 -1.00 0.35 10.99
C ALA A 61 -1.89 1.50 10.48
N ILE A 62 -1.28 2.51 9.85
CA ILE A 62 -2.00 3.65 9.25
C ILE A 62 -2.89 3.16 8.11
N ALA A 63 -2.33 2.39 7.16
CA ALA A 63 -3.08 1.90 6.01
C ALA A 63 -4.23 0.97 6.43
N LEU A 64 -4.01 0.10 7.42
CA LEU A 64 -5.03 -0.82 7.91
C LEU A 64 -6.16 -0.07 8.62
N ALA A 65 -5.82 0.89 9.49
CA ALA A 65 -6.83 1.69 10.18
C ALA A 65 -7.68 2.51 9.19
N TRP A 66 -7.04 3.08 8.16
CA TRP A 66 -7.75 3.80 7.11
C TRP A 66 -8.61 2.87 6.26
N CYS A 67 -8.09 1.69 5.88
CA CYS A 67 -8.84 0.67 5.16
C CYS A 67 -10.08 0.24 5.95
N ALA A 68 -9.94 -0.03 7.25
CA ALA A 68 -11.05 -0.41 8.13
C ALA A 68 -12.16 0.66 8.22
N ARG A 69 -11.83 1.94 7.97
CA ARG A 69 -12.81 3.05 7.91
C ARG A 69 -13.59 3.08 6.60
N ILE A 70 -12.95 2.76 5.47
CA ILE A 70 -13.56 2.81 4.13
C ILE A 70 -14.29 1.51 3.80
N LEU A 71 -13.70 0.36 4.14
CA LEU A 71 -14.18 -0.97 3.75
C LEU A 71 -15.67 -1.22 4.04
N PRO A 72 -16.24 -0.83 5.20
CA PRO A 72 -17.68 -1.02 5.46
C PRO A 72 -18.61 -0.24 4.52
N ARG A 73 -18.11 0.82 3.87
CA ARG A 73 -18.89 1.62 2.92
C ARG A 73 -19.06 0.92 1.59
N VAL A 74 -18.10 0.09 1.21
CA VAL A 74 -18.00 -0.54 -0.13
C VAL A 74 -18.21 -2.05 -0.10
N MET A 75 -17.99 -2.70 1.04
CA MET A 75 -18.10 -4.15 1.17
C MET A 75 -19.51 -4.63 0.81
N GLY A 76 -19.60 -5.54 -0.16
CA GLY A 76 -20.86 -6.10 -0.66
C GLY A 76 -21.68 -5.15 -1.53
N LYS A 77 -21.16 -3.96 -1.87
CA LYS A 77 -21.89 -2.94 -2.65
C LYS A 77 -21.30 -2.67 -4.04
N VAL A 78 -20.14 -3.25 -4.34
CA VAL A 78 -19.44 -3.11 -5.62
C VAL A 78 -19.01 -4.49 -6.10
N ARG A 79 -19.34 -4.86 -7.33
CA ARG A 79 -18.83 -6.10 -7.93
C ARG A 79 -17.37 -5.92 -8.34
N ILE A 80 -16.59 -7.00 -8.26
CA ILE A 80 -15.17 -6.96 -8.67
C ILE A 80 -15.00 -6.48 -10.12
N ALA A 81 -15.88 -6.89 -11.04
CA ALA A 81 -15.84 -6.43 -12.43
C ALA A 81 -15.97 -4.90 -12.58
N GLU A 82 -16.80 -4.27 -11.74
CA GLU A 82 -17.02 -2.81 -11.78
C GLU A 82 -15.75 -2.03 -11.41
N LEU A 83 -14.85 -2.61 -10.61
CA LEU A 83 -13.56 -2.01 -10.24
C LEU A 83 -12.63 -1.81 -11.45
N PHE A 84 -12.82 -2.60 -12.52
CA PHE A 84 -11.99 -2.57 -13.73
C PHE A 84 -12.70 -1.93 -14.93
N GLU A 85 -14.03 -1.83 -14.91
CA GLU A 85 -14.84 -1.25 -15.98
C GLU A 85 -14.95 0.28 -15.88
N ALA A 86 -14.97 0.83 -14.66
CA ALA A 86 -15.09 2.27 -14.46
C ALA A 86 -13.73 2.98 -14.62
N TRP A 87 -13.38 3.30 -15.87
CA TRP A 87 -12.22 4.12 -16.19
C TRP A 87 -12.45 5.63 -15.95
N GLU A 88 -13.70 6.09 -15.94
CA GLU A 88 -14.06 7.47 -15.57
C GLU A 88 -14.51 7.56 -14.10
N MET A 89 -14.12 8.65 -13.42
CA MET A 89 -14.47 9.04 -12.04
C MET A 89 -15.98 9.19 -11.75
N LYS A 90 -16.88 8.84 -12.66
CA LYS A 90 -18.33 9.11 -12.50
C LYS A 90 -19.00 8.25 -11.43
N ASN A 91 -18.31 7.28 -10.84
CA ASN A 91 -18.91 6.34 -9.88
C ASN A 91 -18.16 6.33 -8.55
N ALA A 92 -18.50 7.26 -7.65
CA ALA A 92 -17.87 7.45 -6.34
C ALA A 92 -17.77 6.17 -5.49
N ARG A 93 -18.69 5.21 -5.65
CA ARG A 93 -18.61 3.91 -4.95
C ARG A 93 -17.47 3.03 -5.46
N VAL A 94 -17.22 3.07 -6.76
CA VAL A 94 -16.14 2.29 -7.40
C VAL A 94 -14.78 2.90 -7.03
N GLU A 95 -14.71 4.22 -6.93
CA GLU A 95 -13.54 4.96 -6.43
C GLU A 95 -13.20 4.56 -4.99
N GLU A 96 -14.15 4.69 -4.05
CA GLU A 96 -13.94 4.25 -2.65
C GLU A 96 -13.53 2.77 -2.55
N ALA A 97 -14.02 1.92 -3.46
CA ALA A 97 -13.68 0.50 -3.46
C ALA A 97 -12.26 0.24 -3.99
N ARG A 98 -11.81 1.01 -4.99
CA ARG A 98 -10.42 0.99 -5.48
C ARG A 98 -9.46 1.51 -4.42
N GLU A 99 -9.82 2.58 -3.72
CA GLU A 99 -9.08 3.14 -2.60
C GLU A 99 -8.92 2.11 -1.46
N ALA A 100 -10.01 1.45 -1.05
CA ALA A 100 -9.96 0.39 -0.04
C ALA A 100 -9.06 -0.77 -0.48
N GLY A 101 -9.13 -1.16 -1.75
CA GLY A 101 -8.25 -2.18 -2.34
C GLY A 101 -6.77 -1.77 -2.30
N GLY A 102 -6.47 -0.53 -2.66
CA GLY A 102 -5.11 0.02 -2.59
C GLY A 102 -4.54 0.04 -1.18
N LEU A 103 -5.33 0.51 -0.20
CA LEU A 103 -4.95 0.48 1.21
C LEU A 103 -4.72 -0.94 1.74
N LEU A 104 -5.53 -1.91 1.29
CA LEU A 104 -5.33 -3.31 1.66
C LEU A 104 -4.00 -3.85 1.11
N ILE A 105 -3.65 -3.53 -0.14
CA ILE A 105 -2.37 -3.93 -0.75
C ILE A 105 -1.20 -3.31 0.02
N VAL A 106 -1.26 -2.01 0.34
CA VAL A 106 -0.25 -1.33 1.18
C VAL A 106 -0.12 -2.03 2.53
N SER A 107 -1.26 -2.30 3.18
CA SER A 107 -1.29 -2.95 4.50
C SER A 107 -0.61 -4.31 4.46
N VAL A 108 -1.01 -5.20 3.54
CA VAL A 108 -0.45 -6.55 3.43
C VAL A 108 1.05 -6.49 3.14
N TRP A 109 1.48 -5.66 2.19
CA TRP A 109 2.89 -5.59 1.81
C TRP A 109 3.78 -5.05 2.94
N MET A 110 3.30 -4.01 3.62
CA MET A 110 4.01 -3.44 4.76
C MET A 110 4.05 -4.40 5.95
N ALA A 111 2.99 -5.17 6.21
CA ALA A 111 3.01 -6.21 7.23
C ALA A 111 4.06 -7.30 6.95
N VAL A 112 4.11 -7.81 5.71
CA VAL A 112 5.13 -8.80 5.28
C VAL A 112 6.53 -8.22 5.45
N THR A 113 6.73 -6.99 5.00
CA THR A 113 8.02 -6.29 5.09
C THR A 113 8.44 -6.07 6.54
N ALA A 114 7.52 -5.71 7.43
CA ALA A 114 7.75 -5.57 8.86
C ALA A 114 8.14 -6.89 9.53
N ALA A 115 7.41 -7.97 9.23
CA ALA A 115 7.69 -9.30 9.78
C ALA A 115 9.10 -9.79 9.42
N ILE A 116 9.50 -9.60 8.16
CA ILE A 116 10.84 -9.97 7.68
C ILE A 116 11.92 -9.11 8.36
N ALA A 117 11.71 -7.79 8.48
CA ALA A 117 12.64 -6.89 9.14
C ALA A 117 12.81 -7.24 10.62
N LEU A 118 11.71 -7.56 11.31
CA LEU A 118 11.72 -7.98 12.71
C LEU A 118 12.46 -9.31 12.90
N ALA A 119 12.22 -10.29 12.02
CA ALA A 119 12.92 -11.57 12.06
C ALA A 119 14.45 -11.39 11.92
N ARG A 120 14.89 -10.49 11.03
CA ARG A 120 16.32 -10.16 10.88
C ARG A 120 16.90 -9.47 12.10
N ALA A 121 16.17 -8.50 12.67
CA ALA A 121 16.62 -7.80 13.87
C ALA A 121 16.81 -8.75 15.05
N ARG A 122 15.93 -9.76 15.19
CA ARG A 122 16.05 -10.80 16.24
C ARG A 122 17.16 -11.81 16.00
N ALA A 123 17.54 -12.05 14.76
CA ALA A 123 18.61 -13.00 14.42
C ALA A 123 20.02 -12.39 14.52
N GLY A 124 20.14 -11.06 14.53
CA GLY A 124 21.41 -10.34 14.64
C GLY A 124 21.67 -9.69 16.00
N GLY A 125 20.83 -9.97 17.00
CA GLY A 125 20.98 -9.49 18.38
C GLY A 125 21.26 -10.61 19.37
#